data_AF-A0A1G3JPN5-F1
#
_entry.id   AF-A0A1G3JPN5-F1
#
_cell.length_a   1.000
_cell.length_b   1.000
_cell.length_c   1.000
_cell.angle_alpha   90.00
_cell.angle_beta   90.00
_cell.angle_gamma   90.00
#
_symmetry.space_group_name_H-M   'P 1'
#
loop_
_entity.id
_entity.type
_entity.pdbx_description
1 polymer ?
#
loop_
_entity_poly.entity_id
_entity_poly.type
_entity_poly.pdbx_seq_one_letter_code
_entity_poly.pdbx_strand_id
1 'polypeptide(L)'
;MPQIFTALYLIAMLAAGWRLFGLGWSRGIKIAAAVALVCPVPLLVLLPGLIHPERPFADLLRTIGLTLLLCGALCLGGGWSAAKMRARRR
;
A
#
# COMPACT_ATOMS: atom_id res chain seq x y z
N MET A 1 -18.42 4.82 7.74
CA MET A 1 -17.84 3.46 7.73
C MET A 1 -16.61 3.28 6.84
N PRO A 2 -16.53 3.76 5.57
CA PRO A 2 -15.38 3.46 4.69
C PRO A 2 -14.04 4.06 5.19
N GLN A 3 -14.08 5.19 5.87
CA GLN A 3 -12.90 5.84 6.44
C GLN A 3 -12.14 4.96 7.46
N ILE A 4 -12.86 4.15 8.23
CA ILE A 4 -12.26 3.26 9.23
C ILE A 4 -11.45 2.18 8.52
N PHE A 5 -12.00 1.56 7.47
CA PHE A 5 -11.28 0.57 6.68
C PHE A 5 -10.05 1.15 6.00
N THR A 6 -10.14 2.37 5.46
CA THR A 6 -8.98 3.07 4.89
C THR A 6 -7.90 3.32 5.95
N ALA A 7 -8.28 3.80 7.14
CA ALA A 7 -7.32 4.04 8.22
C ALA A 7 -6.64 2.73 8.66
N LEU A 8 -7.42 1.66 8.86
CA LEU A 8 -6.90 0.34 9.20
C LEU A 8 -5.94 -0.19 8.12
N TYR A 9 -6.29 -0.04 6.85
CA TYR A 9 -5.41 -0.40 5.73
C TYR A 9 -4.07 0.34 5.78
N LEU A 10 -4.09 1.66 5.97
CA LEU A 10 -2.87 2.48 6.02
C LEU A 10 -1.99 2.14 7.23
N ILE A 11 -2.60 1.94 8.40
CA ILE A 11 -1.89 1.52 9.62
C ILE A 11 -1.28 0.12 9.43
N ALA A 12 -2.02 -0.81 8.82
CA ALA A 12 -1.53 -2.14 8.51
C ALA A 12 -0.33 -2.09 7.56
N MET A 13 -0.38 -1.24 6.52
CA MET A 13 0.76 -1.06 5.60
C MET A 13 1.99 -0.50 6.30
N LEU A 14 1.81 0.47 7.21
CA LEU A 14 2.88 1.01 8.03
C LEU A 14 3.53 -0.08 8.92
N ALA A 15 2.71 -0.87 9.61
CA ALA A 15 3.18 -1.97 10.46
C ALA A 15 3.87 -3.08 9.63
N ALA A 16 3.33 -3.41 8.47
CA ALA A 16 3.91 -4.39 7.55
C ALA A 16 5.27 -3.92 7.03
N GLY A 17 5.40 -2.66 6.63
CA GLY A 17 6.67 -2.06 6.21
C GLY A 17 7.74 -2.12 7.29
N TRP A 18 7.35 -1.84 8.54
CA TRP A 18 8.22 -1.99 9.70
C TRP A 18 8.68 -3.44 9.89
N ARG A 19 7.76 -4.41 9.79
CA ARG A 19 8.06 -5.84 9.94
C ARG A 19 8.96 -6.37 8.83
N LEU A 20 8.69 -5.98 7.58
CA LEU A 20 9.47 -6.37 6.39
C LEU A 20 10.94 -5.96 6.48
N PHE A 21 11.25 -4.83 7.14
CA PHE A 21 12.62 -4.43 7.38
C PHE A 21 13.39 -5.47 8.21
N GLY A 22 12.79 -5.97 9.30
CA GLY A 22 13.43 -6.89 10.24
C GLY A 22 13.57 -8.34 9.76
N LEU A 23 12.93 -8.73 8.66
CA LEU A 23 13.07 -10.07 8.10
C LEU A 23 14.41 -10.24 7.38
N GLY A 24 15.06 -11.40 7.52
CA GLY A 24 16.33 -11.73 6.84
C GLY A 24 16.20 -12.03 5.34
N TRP A 25 15.07 -11.68 4.71
CA TRP A 25 14.79 -11.99 3.31
C TRP A 25 15.65 -11.18 2.33
N SER A 26 15.85 -11.74 1.13
CA SER A 26 16.50 -11.01 0.03
C SER A 26 15.68 -9.78 -0.36
N ARG A 27 16.34 -8.75 -0.91
CA ARG A 27 15.67 -7.50 -1.33
C ARG A 27 14.54 -7.77 -2.32
N GLY A 28 14.72 -8.71 -3.24
CA GLY A 28 13.70 -9.09 -4.22
C GLY A 28 12.43 -9.65 -3.57
N ILE A 29 12.56 -10.56 -2.61
CA ILE A 29 11.41 -11.14 -1.90
C ILE A 29 10.67 -10.06 -1.09
N LYS A 30 11.41 -9.12 -0.48
CA LYS A 30 10.80 -8.01 0.25
C LYS A 30 10.00 -7.08 -0.66
N ILE A 31 10.50 -6.78 -1.85
CA ILE A 31 9.79 -5.97 -2.85
C ILE A 31 8.55 -6.73 -3.34
N ALA A 32 8.68 -8.02 -3.68
CA ALA A 32 7.56 -8.85 -4.10
C ALA A 32 6.45 -8.89 -3.03
N ALA A 33 6.82 -9.06 -1.76
CA ALA A 33 5.87 -9.04 -0.65
C ALA A 33 5.22 -7.66 -0.47
N ALA A 34 5.97 -6.57 -0.61
CA ALA A 34 5.42 -5.22 -0.55
C ALA A 34 4.39 -4.96 -1.66
N VAL A 35 4.69 -5.38 -2.89
CA VAL A 35 3.77 -5.29 -4.03
C VAL A 35 2.53 -6.14 -3.79
N ALA A 36 2.71 -7.39 -3.35
CA ALA A 36 1.61 -8.31 -3.06
C ALA A 36 0.69 -7.80 -1.93
N LEU A 37 1.23 -7.04 -0.98
CA LEU A 37 0.44 -6.42 0.09
C LEU A 37 -0.32 -5.18 -0.39
N VAL A 38 0.35 -4.28 -1.12
CA VAL A 38 -0.23 -2.98 -1.49
C VAL A 38 -1.21 -3.09 -2.64
N CYS A 39 -0.95 -3.93 -3.65
CA CYS A 39 -1.70 -3.90 -4.91
C CYS A 39 -3.15 -4.43 -4.88
N PRO A 40 -3.53 -5.49 -4.14
CA PRO A 40 -4.85 -6.11 -4.29
C PRO A 40 -6.02 -5.15 -4.01
N VAL A 41 -5.95 -4.38 -2.91
CA VAL A 41 -7.05 -3.49 -2.49
C VAL A 41 -7.26 -2.31 -3.46
N PRO A 42 -6.21 -1.55 -3.84
CA PRO A 42 -6.31 -0.52 -4.86
C PRO A 42 -6.76 -1.07 -6.22
N LEU A 43 -6.29 -2.26 -6.62
CA LEU A 43 -6.66 -2.87 -7.91
C LEU A 43 -8.15 -3.19 -8.00
N LEU A 44 -8.78 -3.64 -6.90
CA LEU A 44 -10.23 -3.89 -6.88
C LEU A 44 -11.04 -2.63 -7.20
N VAL A 45 -10.54 -1.46 -6.81
CA VAL A 45 -11.19 -0.16 -7.07
C VAL A 45 -10.77 0.40 -8.43
N LEU A 46 -9.53 0.20 -8.83
CA LEU A 46 -8.96 0.74 -10.07
C LEU A 46 -9.42 -0.02 -11.33
N LEU A 47 -9.49 -1.36 -11.28
CA LEU A 47 -9.83 -2.20 -12.43
C LEU A 47 -11.15 -1.81 -13.10
N PRO A 48 -12.26 -1.63 -12.36
CA PRO A 48 -13.54 -1.28 -12.97
C PRO A 48 -13.46 0.03 -13.77
N GLY A 49 -12.76 1.03 -13.25
CA GLY A 49 -12.55 2.30 -13.94
C GLY A 49 -11.63 2.18 -15.16
N LEU A 50 -10.73 1.19 -15.21
CA LEU A 50 -9.86 0.93 -16.37
C LEU A 50 -10.57 0.11 -17.46
N ILE A 51 -11.35 -0.89 -17.07
CA ILE A 51 -12.03 -1.82 -17.99
C ILE A 51 -13.25 -1.17 -18.62
N HIS A 52 -13.99 -0.35 -17.87
CA HIS A 52 -15.20 0.31 -18.32
C HIS A 52 -15.09 1.84 -18.21
N PRO A 53 -14.24 2.49 -19.02
CA PRO A 53 -14.03 3.94 -19.02
C PRO A 53 -15.33 4.74 -19.23
N GLU A 54 -16.29 4.18 -19.96
CA GLU A 54 -17.56 4.79 -20.35
C GLU A 54 -18.59 4.87 -19.21
N ARG A 55 -18.39 4.12 -18.11
CA ARG A 55 -19.33 4.09 -16.99
C ARG A 55 -19.27 5.39 -16.19
N PRO A 56 -20.41 5.85 -15.63
CA PRO A 56 -20.38 6.96 -14.68
C PRO A 56 -19.46 6.61 -13.50
N PHE A 57 -18.72 7.61 -13.01
CA PHE A 57 -17.73 7.50 -11.92
C PHE A 57 -16.39 6.79 -12.26
N ALA A 58 -16.12 6.40 -13.51
CA ALA A 58 -14.85 5.75 -13.87
C ALA A 58 -13.61 6.55 -13.43
N ASP A 59 -13.60 7.87 -13.61
CA ASP A 59 -12.49 8.73 -13.16
C ASP A 59 -12.39 8.84 -11.64
N LEU A 60 -13.51 8.79 -10.92
CA LEU A 60 -13.50 8.77 -9.46
C LEU A 60 -12.89 7.46 -8.94
N LEU A 61 -13.29 6.31 -9.50
CA LEU A 61 -12.72 5.00 -9.20
C LEU A 61 -11.21 4.95 -9.48
N ARG A 62 -10.77 5.49 -10.62
CA ARG A 62 -9.35 5.61 -10.94
C ARG A 62 -8.60 6.47 -9.93
N THR A 63 -9.13 7.65 -9.62
CA THR A 63 -8.50 8.58 -8.68
C THR A 63 -8.38 7.96 -7.29
N ILE A 64 -9.44 7.32 -6.79
CA ILE A 64 -9.42 6.64 -5.49
C ILE A 64 -8.42 5.49 -5.52
N GLY A 65 -8.46 4.63 -6.53
CA GLY A 65 -7.53 3.50 -6.67
C GLY A 65 -6.07 3.94 -6.69
N LEU A 66 -5.72 4.94 -7.51
CA LEU A 66 -4.37 5.49 -7.58
C LEU A 66 -3.94 6.14 -6.26
N THR A 67 -4.84 6.89 -5.61
CA THR A 67 -4.56 7.52 -4.31
C THR A 67 -4.30 6.47 -3.24
N LEU A 68 -5.10 5.40 -3.20
CA LEU A 68 -4.94 4.31 -2.24
C LEU A 68 -3.63 3.54 -2.44
N LEU A 69 -3.24 3.34 -3.71
CA LEU A 69 -1.97 2.72 -4.07
C LEU A 69 -0.79 3.58 -3.61
N LEU A 70 -0.83 4.88 -3.89
CA LEU A 70 0.20 5.84 -3.49
C LEU A 70 0.33 5.90 -1.97
N CYS A 71 -0.78 6.10 -1.24
CA CYS A 71 -0.78 6.18 0.21
C CYS A 71 -0.32 4.85 0.85
N GLY A 72 -0.78 3.71 0.34
CA GLY A 72 -0.34 2.39 0.82
C GLY A 72 1.17 2.18 0.65
N ALA A 73 1.71 2.53 -0.53
CA ALA A 73 3.14 2.46 -0.80
C ALA A 73 3.95 3.39 0.11
N LEU A 74 3.48 4.64 0.31
CA LEU A 74 4.12 5.60 1.21
C LEU A 74 4.09 5.13 2.66
N CYS A 75 2.98 4.58 3.15
CA CYS A 75 2.90 4.02 4.49
C CYS A 75 3.86 2.84 4.67
N LEU A 76 3.92 1.92 3.71
CA LEU A 76 4.84 0.78 3.76
C LEU A 76 6.30 1.24 3.74
N GLY A 77 6.65 2.17 2.85
CA GLY A 77 7.98 2.78 2.79
C GLY A 77 8.33 3.58 4.06
N GLY A 78 7.35 4.26 4.66
CA GLY A 78 7.48 4.97 5.93
C GLY A 78 7.81 4.03 7.08
N GLY A 79 7.11 2.90 7.18
CA GLY A 79 7.33 1.87 8.20
C GLY A 79 8.72 1.27 8.10
N TRP A 80 9.16 0.97 6.87
CA TRP A 80 10.51 0.49 6.60
C TRP A 80 11.58 1.52 6.97
N SER A 81 11.36 2.78 6.59
CA SER A 81 12.30 3.88 6.88
C SER A 81 12.45 4.12 8.38
N ALA A 82 11.34 4.08 9.11
CA ALA A 82 11.34 4.24 10.56
C ALA A 82 12.05 3.05 11.25
N ALA A 83 11.86 1.82 10.76
CA ALA A 83 12.59 0.65 11.25
C ALA A 83 14.09 0.75 11.00
N LYS A 84 14.50 1.22 9.80
CA LYS A 84 15.90 1.49 9.44
C LYS A 84 16.53 2.54 10.33
N MET A 85 15.82 3.64 10.63
CA MET A 85 16.30 4.68 11.54
C MET A 85 16.50 4.15 12.95
N ARG A 86 15.57 3.33 13.47
CA ARG A 86 15.71 2.70 14.78
C ARG A 86 16.90 1.75 14.85
N ALA A 87 17.14 0.97 13.80
CA ALA A 87 18.28 0.06 13.73
C ALA A 87 19.64 0.78 13.66
N ARG A 88 19.68 2.05 13.22
CA ARG A 88 20.90 2.88 13.22
C ARG A 88 21.18 3.58 14.56
N ARG A 89 20.16 3.69 15.42
CA ARG A 89 20.26 4.31 16.75
C ARG A 89 20.61 3.31 17.86
N ARG A 90 20.62 2.01 17.53
CA ARG A 90 21.15 0.93 18.36
C ARG A 90 22.52 0.55 17.83
#